data_AF-A0A848WV41-F1
#
_entry.id   AF-A0A848WV41-F1
#
_cell.length_a   1.000
_cell.length_b   1.000
_cell.length_c   1.000
_cell.angle_alpha   90.00
_cell.angle_beta   90.00
_cell.angle_gamma   90.00
#
_symmetry.space_group_name_H-M   'P 1'
#
loop_
_entity.id
_entity.type
_entity.pdbx_description
1 polymer ?
#
loop_
_entity_poly.entity_id
_entity_poly.type
_entity_poly.pdbx_seq_one_letter_code
_entity_poly.pdbx_strand_id
1 'polypeptide(L)'
;MKTVNPSGLSKKARNDRKGVALITVLTVTSLATIMVLTFFALAQSEHRASATYSQGLQAQQVAEQAVNMVVAQIRKATSDPNYLWASQPGAIRTWNSSEDFIGYKLYSDDRMEVDDERELVNEDFDELGNWSERPDEFVDLNEPVIRGTKVYFPIVDPLARDIPKWPRQIGNDSEGVEGFDYNNGSGGATNSKLPAMSDKGPMAEVVKSETKNEVLPLPVRWIYQLGDGTLGYLSNLKFVRLSGTGTPGRDNPMVARFGFWADDETTKLNMNTHSGGLAWDIPKAGGELDRNMGKFQPAQHEWQRYPGHPATTHLVPVLAPGVIDIVHDRDAMDMLFDLVPRVVPGGSNSGTRKVDPRKVTERNGLIADKNPLYASYDELMMQPDRRANIFPDASGRPIDEDEIADHLERSKFFLTVVSRSPETTPFNTPKVATWPIYNAEPGDSKWMTHLTPFDRVIQF
;
A
#
# COMPACT_ATOMS: atom_id res chain seq x y z
N MET A 1 22.05 96.71 60.56
CA MET A 1 21.37 95.51 61.09
C MET A 1 20.75 94.78 59.89
N LYS A 2 21.17 93.55 59.63
CA LYS A 2 20.69 92.72 58.49
C LYS A 2 19.25 92.27 58.74
N THR A 3 18.39 92.31 57.72
CA THR A 3 17.27 91.36 57.57
C THR A 3 17.00 91.03 56.10
N VAL A 4 17.42 89.80 55.80
CA VAL A 4 17.10 88.86 54.72
C VAL A 4 15.74 89.05 54.03
N ASN A 5 15.75 89.05 52.69
CA ASN A 5 14.58 88.80 51.84
C ASN A 5 14.48 87.28 51.58
N PRO A 6 13.31 86.64 51.74
CA PRO A 6 13.17 85.21 51.46
C PRO A 6 13.07 84.95 49.95
N SER A 7 14.09 84.26 49.45
CA SER A 7 14.08 83.55 48.18
C SER A 7 13.28 82.24 48.31
N GLY A 8 12.68 81.78 47.20
CA GLY A 8 12.93 80.39 46.81
C GLY A 8 11.78 79.41 46.59
N LEU A 9 10.49 79.76 46.67
CA LEU A 9 9.43 78.70 46.63
C LEU A 9 8.61 78.53 45.34
N SER A 10 8.81 79.30 44.28
CA SER A 10 7.89 79.25 43.11
C SER A 10 8.43 78.60 41.83
N LYS A 11 9.65 78.02 41.81
CA LYS A 11 10.23 77.45 40.56
C LYS A 11 10.24 75.92 40.47
N LYS A 12 9.99 75.17 41.55
CA LYS A 12 10.01 73.69 41.50
C LYS A 12 8.72 73.06 40.95
N ALA A 13 7.55 73.62 41.27
CA ALA A 13 6.24 73.04 40.92
C ALA A 13 5.87 73.03 39.42
N ARG A 14 6.62 73.74 38.57
CA ARG A 14 6.32 73.87 37.13
C ARG A 14 7.09 72.87 36.26
N ASN A 15 8.16 72.26 36.77
CA ASN A 15 8.88 71.17 36.11
C ASN A 15 8.26 69.78 36.39
N ASP A 16 7.63 69.58 37.55
CA ASP A 16 7.00 68.28 37.90
C ASP A 16 5.76 67.96 37.05
N ARG A 17 5.00 68.98 36.60
CA ARG A 17 3.84 68.80 35.70
C ARG A 17 4.21 68.42 34.26
N LYS A 18 5.44 68.70 33.83
CA LYS A 18 5.91 68.32 32.48
C LYS A 18 6.39 66.87 32.40
N GLY A 19 6.89 66.31 33.52
CA GLY A 19 7.27 64.89 33.60
C GLY A 19 6.06 63.95 33.61
N VAL A 20 5.01 64.28 34.37
CA VAL A 20 3.79 63.45 34.47
C VAL A 20 3.02 63.41 33.15
N ALA A 21 2.87 64.54 32.45
CA ALA A 21 2.17 64.59 31.16
C ALA A 21 2.90 63.77 30.08
N LEU A 22 4.24 63.76 30.09
CA LEU A 22 5.04 62.94 29.18
C LEU A 22 4.85 61.44 29.46
N ILE A 23 4.86 61.04 30.73
CA ILE A 23 4.65 59.64 31.13
C ILE A 23 3.22 59.17 30.78
N THR A 24 2.19 60.00 30.98
CA THR A 24 0.81 59.64 30.61
C THR A 24 0.62 59.54 29.10
N VAL A 25 1.24 60.42 28.31
CA VAL A 25 1.17 60.31 26.84
C VAL A 25 1.94 59.09 26.35
N LEU A 26 3.13 58.84 26.89
CA LEU A 26 3.96 57.69 26.51
C LEU A 26 3.28 56.36 26.87
N THR A 27 2.61 56.27 28.02
CA THR A 27 1.87 55.07 28.41
C THR A 27 0.64 54.85 27.54
N VAL A 28 -0.10 55.90 27.21
CA VAL A 28 -1.26 55.79 26.29
C VAL A 28 -0.83 55.45 24.87
N THR A 29 0.23 56.07 24.34
CA THR A 29 0.76 55.73 23.00
C THR A 29 1.35 54.33 22.98
N SER A 30 2.08 53.92 24.02
CA SER A 30 2.61 52.56 24.16
C SER A 30 1.47 51.53 24.18
N LEU A 31 0.44 51.75 24.98
CA LEU A 31 -0.70 50.82 25.08
C LEU A 31 -1.48 50.75 23.76
N ALA A 32 -1.66 51.88 23.07
CA ALA A 32 -2.25 51.90 21.72
C ALA A 32 -1.39 51.13 20.71
N THR A 33 -0.06 51.30 20.71
CA THR A 33 0.82 50.54 19.80
C THR A 33 0.80 49.04 20.09
N ILE A 34 0.76 48.62 21.35
CA ILE A 34 0.64 47.20 21.73
C ILE A 34 -0.69 46.63 21.25
N MET A 35 -1.80 47.36 21.39
CA MET A 35 -3.11 46.92 20.90
C MET A 35 -3.13 46.78 19.37
N VAL A 36 -2.52 47.72 18.65
CA VAL A 36 -2.43 47.64 17.18
C VAL A 36 -1.55 46.47 16.74
N LEU A 37 -0.40 46.25 17.40
CA LEU A 37 0.49 45.12 17.11
C LEU A 37 -0.19 43.77 17.38
N THR A 38 -0.93 43.66 18.49
CA THR A 38 -1.67 42.44 18.83
C THR A 38 -2.80 42.18 17.84
N PHE A 39 -3.54 43.21 17.40
CA PHE A 39 -4.55 43.08 16.35
C PHE A 39 -3.93 42.63 15.02
N PHE A 40 -2.82 43.22 14.58
CA PHE A 40 -2.14 42.78 13.36
C PHE A 40 -1.57 41.36 13.47
N ALA A 41 -1.05 40.97 14.63
CA ALA A 41 -0.58 39.60 14.86
C ALA A 41 -1.74 38.59 14.79
N LEU A 42 -2.89 38.91 15.38
CA LEU A 42 -4.11 38.10 15.30
C LEU A 42 -4.61 38.02 13.85
N ALA A 43 -4.75 39.14 13.15
CA ALA A 43 -5.20 39.17 11.76
C ALA A 43 -4.26 38.38 10.83
N GLN A 44 -2.94 38.48 11.04
CA GLN A 44 -1.97 37.69 10.27
C GLN A 44 -2.10 36.18 10.56
N SER A 45 -2.35 35.80 11.82
CA SER A 45 -2.58 34.39 12.19
C SER A 45 -3.87 33.85 11.59
N GLU A 46 -4.95 34.63 11.64
CA GLU A 46 -6.25 34.27 11.05
C GLU A 46 -6.17 34.16 9.53
N HIS A 47 -5.45 35.07 8.87
CA HIS A 47 -5.20 35.01 7.44
C HIS A 47 -4.39 33.76 7.07
N ARG A 48 -3.31 33.45 7.82
CA ARG A 48 -2.53 32.23 7.61
C ARG A 48 -3.37 30.96 7.82
N ALA A 49 -4.14 30.89 8.90
CA ALA A 49 -5.02 29.76 9.18
C ALA A 49 -6.07 29.58 8.08
N SER A 50 -6.68 30.67 7.61
CA SER A 50 -7.66 30.65 6.52
C SER A 50 -7.02 30.21 5.20
N ALA A 51 -5.82 30.69 4.89
CA ALA A 51 -5.07 30.30 3.70
C ALA A 51 -4.70 28.80 3.74
N THR A 52 -4.19 28.31 4.87
CA THR A 52 -3.87 26.89 5.04
C THR A 52 -5.11 26.00 4.93
N TYR A 53 -6.23 26.42 5.52
CA TYR A 53 -7.51 25.70 5.40
C TYR A 53 -8.00 25.64 3.95
N SER A 54 -7.97 26.77 3.24
CA SER A 54 -8.35 26.84 1.82
C SER A 54 -7.44 25.98 0.95
N GLN A 55 -6.12 26.00 1.19
CA GLN A 55 -5.16 25.17 0.47
C GLN A 55 -5.37 23.67 0.74
N GLY A 56 -5.71 23.31 1.98
CA GLY A 56 -6.06 21.94 2.35
C GLY A 56 -7.30 21.43 1.62
N LEU A 57 -8.36 22.24 1.56
CA LEU A 57 -9.56 21.91 0.78
C LEU A 57 -9.26 21.77 -0.72
N GLN A 58 -8.46 22.67 -1.28
CA GLN A 58 -8.05 22.60 -2.69
C GLN A 58 -7.24 21.31 -2.96
N ALA A 59 -6.30 20.96 -2.08
CA ALA A 59 -5.53 19.73 -2.21
C ALA A 59 -6.42 18.48 -2.13
N GLN A 60 -7.42 18.46 -1.24
CA GLN A 60 -8.38 17.36 -1.16
C GLN A 60 -9.21 17.24 -2.45
N GLN A 61 -9.73 18.36 -2.97
CA GLN A 61 -10.48 18.35 -4.23
C GLN A 61 -9.64 17.82 -5.41
N VAL A 62 -8.36 18.18 -5.45
CA VAL A 62 -7.41 17.69 -6.46
C VAL A 62 -7.14 16.20 -6.28
N ALA A 63 -6.99 15.72 -5.05
CA ALA A 63 -6.84 14.28 -4.78
C ALA A 63 -8.09 13.49 -5.20
N GLU A 64 -9.29 14.03 -4.96
CA GLU A 64 -10.55 13.42 -5.40
C GLU A 64 -10.65 13.36 -6.94
N GLN A 65 -10.08 14.32 -7.67
CA GLN A 65 -10.02 14.26 -9.14
C GLN A 65 -9.20 13.07 -9.63
N ALA A 66 -8.04 12.81 -9.00
CA ALA A 66 -7.21 11.65 -9.34
C ALA A 66 -8.00 10.34 -9.17
N VAL A 67 -8.69 10.18 -8.03
CA VAL A 67 -9.54 9.00 -7.75
C VAL A 67 -10.67 8.89 -8.78
N ASN A 68 -11.35 9.98 -9.08
CA ASN A 68 -12.44 9.98 -10.07
C ASN A 68 -11.96 9.61 -11.47
N MET A 69 -10.74 10.00 -11.84
CA MET A 69 -10.17 9.64 -13.13
C MET A 69 -9.85 8.14 -13.22
N VAL A 70 -9.29 7.54 -12.16
CA VAL A 70 -9.10 6.09 -12.07
C VAL A 70 -10.43 5.35 -12.15
N VAL A 71 -11.44 5.78 -11.38
CA VAL A 71 -12.78 5.17 -11.39
C VAL A 71 -13.42 5.27 -12.77
N ALA A 72 -13.23 6.38 -13.49
CA ALA A 72 -13.73 6.55 -14.85
C ALA A 72 -13.07 5.55 -15.81
N GLN A 73 -11.74 5.36 -15.72
CA GLN A 73 -11.01 4.38 -16.52
C GLN A 73 -11.48 2.95 -16.26
N ILE A 74 -11.58 2.56 -14.98
CA ILE A 74 -12.07 1.22 -14.60
C ILE A 74 -13.49 0.98 -15.13
N ARG A 75 -14.40 1.95 -14.95
CA ARG A 75 -15.78 1.82 -15.45
C ARG A 75 -15.83 1.70 -16.96
N LYS A 76 -15.02 2.48 -17.68
CA LYS A 76 -14.95 2.40 -19.13
C LYS A 76 -14.49 1.02 -19.59
N ALA A 77 -13.39 0.52 -19.00
CA ALA A 77 -12.84 -0.79 -19.31
C ALA A 77 -13.77 -1.98 -18.98
N THR A 78 -14.58 -1.86 -17.91
CA THR A 78 -15.41 -2.96 -17.38
C THR A 78 -16.91 -2.85 -17.71
N SER A 79 -17.29 -1.95 -18.63
CA SER A 79 -18.70 -1.73 -18.97
C SER A 79 -19.15 -2.41 -20.26
N ASP A 80 -18.25 -2.66 -21.21
CA ASP A 80 -18.60 -3.23 -22.50
C ASP A 80 -18.65 -4.77 -22.44
N PRO A 81 -19.81 -5.42 -22.65
CA PRO A 81 -19.93 -6.87 -22.61
C PRO A 81 -19.26 -7.58 -23.80
N ASN A 82 -18.88 -6.87 -24.85
CA ASN A 82 -18.21 -7.46 -26.01
C ASN A 82 -16.71 -7.68 -25.78
N TYR A 83 -16.16 -7.07 -24.73
CA TYR A 83 -14.75 -7.17 -24.37
C TYR A 83 -14.58 -8.04 -23.13
N LEU A 84 -13.60 -8.94 -23.22
CA LEU A 84 -12.99 -9.60 -22.06
C LEU A 84 -12.01 -8.61 -21.44
N TRP A 85 -12.07 -8.40 -20.12
CA TRP A 85 -11.10 -7.57 -19.42
C TRP A 85 -10.27 -8.37 -18.41
N ALA A 86 -9.01 -7.98 -18.24
CA ALA A 86 -8.16 -8.43 -17.14
C ALA A 86 -7.48 -7.22 -16.49
N SER A 87 -7.46 -7.21 -15.16
CA SER A 87 -6.72 -6.22 -14.39
C SER A 87 -5.27 -6.66 -14.19
N GLN A 88 -4.40 -5.69 -14.09
CA GLN A 88 -3.03 -5.82 -13.61
C GLN A 88 -2.68 -4.56 -12.80
N PRO A 89 -1.62 -4.60 -11.97
CA PRO A 89 -1.10 -3.38 -11.36
C PRO A 89 -0.83 -2.30 -12.43
N GLY A 90 -1.44 -1.12 -12.27
CA GLY A 90 -1.25 0.01 -13.17
C GLY A 90 -1.99 -0.03 -14.52
N ALA A 91 -2.73 -1.08 -14.89
CA ALA A 91 -3.53 -1.07 -16.13
C ALA A 91 -4.71 -2.06 -16.13
N ILE A 92 -5.69 -1.81 -16.98
CA ILE A 92 -6.69 -2.81 -17.37
C ILE A 92 -6.55 -3.07 -18.86
N ARG A 93 -6.45 -4.34 -19.23
CA ARG A 93 -6.37 -4.76 -20.61
C ARG A 93 -7.70 -5.33 -21.04
N THR A 94 -8.12 -5.01 -22.26
CA THR A 94 -9.35 -5.53 -22.83
C THR A 94 -9.12 -6.11 -24.21
N TRP A 95 -9.81 -7.20 -24.51
CA TRP A 95 -9.71 -7.93 -25.77
C TRP A 95 -11.10 -8.29 -26.27
N ASN A 96 -11.31 -8.26 -27.58
CA ASN A 96 -12.53 -8.79 -28.20
C ASN A 96 -12.24 -10.02 -29.08
N SER A 97 -13.29 -10.61 -29.63
CA SER A 97 -13.20 -11.76 -30.55
C SER A 97 -12.50 -11.46 -31.89
N SER A 98 -12.30 -10.19 -32.19
CA SER A 98 -11.64 -9.70 -33.41
C SER A 98 -10.15 -9.39 -33.18
N GLU A 99 -9.60 -9.73 -32.01
CA GLU A 99 -8.23 -9.41 -31.57
C GLU A 99 -7.97 -7.91 -31.40
N ASP A 100 -9.01 -7.07 -31.33
CA ASP A 100 -8.84 -5.66 -30.99
C ASP A 100 -8.44 -5.55 -29.51
N PHE A 101 -7.35 -4.82 -29.27
CA PHE A 101 -6.82 -4.54 -27.96
C PHE A 101 -7.17 -3.11 -27.57
N ILE A 102 -7.59 -2.93 -26.32
CA ILE A 102 -7.61 -1.60 -25.69
C ILE A 102 -6.97 -1.72 -24.30
N GLY A 103 -5.89 -1.00 -24.10
CA GLY A 103 -5.20 -0.82 -22.83
C GLY A 103 -5.67 0.46 -22.15
N TYR A 104 -6.21 0.33 -20.95
CA TYR A 104 -6.59 1.45 -20.10
C TYR A 104 -5.51 1.64 -19.03
N LYS A 105 -4.77 2.74 -19.11
CA LYS A 105 -3.72 3.07 -18.14
C LYS A 105 -4.37 3.47 -16.82
N LEU A 106 -3.88 2.91 -15.71
CA LEU A 106 -4.30 3.29 -14.35
C LEU A 106 -3.25 4.16 -13.64
N TYR A 107 -2.36 4.78 -14.41
CA TYR A 107 -1.43 5.83 -13.97
C TYR A 107 -1.59 7.09 -14.80
N SER A 108 -1.12 8.21 -14.27
CA SER A 108 -1.21 9.50 -14.96
C SER A 108 -0.25 9.56 -16.15
N ASP A 109 -0.82 9.79 -17.32
CA ASP A 109 -0.08 9.91 -18.57
C ASP A 109 -0.77 10.89 -19.54
N ASP A 110 -0.14 11.17 -20.69
CA ASP A 110 -0.71 12.02 -21.74
C ASP A 110 -1.85 11.34 -22.49
N ARG A 111 -1.76 10.02 -22.68
CA ARG A 111 -2.81 9.16 -23.24
C ARG A 111 -3.20 8.09 -22.25
N MET A 112 -4.44 8.19 -21.76
CA MET A 112 -4.98 7.23 -20.80
C MET A 112 -5.48 5.92 -21.44
N GLU A 113 -5.61 5.89 -22.76
CA GLU A 113 -6.13 4.77 -23.54
C GLU A 113 -5.23 4.54 -24.74
N VAL A 114 -4.89 3.28 -24.99
CA VAL A 114 -4.03 2.86 -26.10
C VAL A 114 -4.66 1.66 -26.81
N ASP A 115 -4.51 1.60 -28.12
CA ASP A 115 -5.03 0.54 -29.00
C ASP A 115 -3.97 -0.49 -29.39
N ASP A 116 -2.70 -0.25 -29.05
CA ASP A 116 -1.60 -1.22 -29.20
C ASP A 116 -1.06 -1.65 -27.82
N GLU A 117 -0.92 -2.97 -27.62
CA GLU A 117 -0.29 -3.55 -26.43
C GLU A 117 1.17 -3.10 -26.29
N ARG A 118 1.86 -2.85 -27.40
CA ARG A 118 3.26 -2.39 -27.39
C ARG A 118 3.41 -0.96 -26.86
N GLU A 119 2.43 -0.09 -27.10
CA GLU A 119 2.41 1.28 -26.56
C GLU A 119 2.32 1.21 -25.03
N LEU A 120 1.46 0.34 -24.50
CA LEU A 120 1.30 0.12 -23.06
C LEU A 120 2.56 -0.41 -22.36
N VAL A 121 3.38 -1.22 -23.04
CA VAL A 121 4.50 -1.95 -22.41
C VAL A 121 5.87 -1.31 -22.68
N ASN A 122 6.13 -0.83 -23.90
CA ASN A 122 7.47 -0.44 -24.33
C ASN A 122 7.61 1.07 -24.54
N GLU A 123 6.63 1.72 -25.18
CA GLU A 123 6.78 3.13 -25.57
C GLU A 123 6.81 4.06 -24.35
N ASP A 124 5.94 3.83 -23.37
CA ASP A 124 5.96 4.56 -22.10
C ASP A 124 7.29 4.35 -21.36
N PHE A 125 7.79 3.12 -21.34
CA PHE A 125 9.07 2.80 -20.69
C PHE A 125 10.24 3.56 -21.35
N ASP A 126 10.25 3.61 -22.68
CA ASP A 126 11.27 4.33 -23.44
C ASP A 126 11.18 5.86 -23.23
N GLU A 127 9.96 6.45 -23.16
CA GLU A 127 9.80 7.88 -22.84
C GLU A 127 10.35 8.21 -21.45
N LEU A 128 10.21 7.28 -20.49
CA LEU A 128 10.69 7.46 -19.13
C LEU A 128 12.21 7.46 -19.00
N GLY A 129 12.99 7.09 -20.03
CA GLY A 129 14.46 7.04 -19.95
C GLY A 129 15.13 8.30 -19.37
N ASN A 130 14.57 9.49 -19.65
CA ASN A 130 15.06 10.79 -19.15
C ASN A 130 14.03 11.54 -18.28
N TRP A 131 13.14 10.83 -17.56
CA TRP A 131 12.10 11.47 -16.74
C TRP A 131 12.68 12.42 -15.68
N SER A 132 13.82 12.05 -15.09
CA SER A 132 14.46 12.81 -13.99
C SER A 132 15.04 14.16 -14.45
N GLU A 133 15.28 14.33 -15.76
CA GLU A 133 15.68 15.61 -16.35
C GLU A 133 14.48 16.53 -16.62
N ARG A 134 13.25 16.02 -16.50
CA ARG A 134 11.98 16.71 -16.80
C ARG A 134 11.06 16.78 -15.57
N PRO A 135 11.46 17.44 -14.47
CA PRO A 135 10.69 17.49 -13.21
C PRO A 135 9.35 18.26 -13.33
N ASP A 136 9.20 19.09 -14.36
CA ASP A 136 7.93 19.77 -14.65
C ASP A 136 6.94 18.83 -15.37
N GLU A 137 7.42 17.77 -16.03
CA GLU A 137 6.57 16.81 -16.75
C GLU A 137 6.30 15.54 -15.93
N PHE A 138 7.26 15.11 -15.10
CA PHE A 138 7.18 13.86 -14.36
C PHE A 138 7.38 14.04 -12.85
N VAL A 139 6.85 13.09 -12.09
CA VAL A 139 7.05 12.94 -10.65
C VAL A 139 7.25 11.49 -10.28
N ASP A 140 8.15 11.25 -9.34
CA ASP A 140 8.32 9.94 -8.73
C ASP A 140 7.34 9.76 -7.58
N LEU A 141 6.40 8.83 -7.72
CA LEU A 141 5.45 8.50 -6.66
C LEU A 141 6.09 7.66 -5.53
N ASN A 142 7.21 7.00 -5.81
CA ASN A 142 7.95 6.22 -4.83
C ASN A 142 9.15 6.99 -4.26
N GLU A 143 9.20 8.31 -4.42
CA GLU A 143 10.26 9.14 -3.87
C GLU A 143 10.37 8.91 -2.34
N PRO A 144 11.56 8.55 -1.83
CA PRO A 144 11.72 8.19 -0.43
C PRO A 144 11.55 9.39 0.50
N VAL A 145 10.89 9.13 1.63
CA VAL A 145 10.70 10.08 2.72
C VAL A 145 11.65 9.72 3.86
N ILE A 146 12.44 10.68 4.31
CA ILE A 146 13.39 10.48 5.40
C ILE A 146 12.72 10.85 6.73
N ARG A 147 12.73 9.91 7.69
CA ARG A 147 12.26 10.14 9.06
C ARG A 147 13.36 9.77 10.03
N GLY A 148 14.03 10.80 10.58
CA GLY A 148 15.19 10.59 11.44
C GLY A 148 16.38 10.08 10.62
N THR A 149 16.86 8.89 10.94
CA THR A 149 17.96 8.21 10.22
C THR A 149 17.48 7.19 9.19
N LYS A 150 16.20 6.81 9.22
CA LYS A 150 15.64 5.79 8.32
C LYS A 150 14.99 6.39 7.08
N VAL A 151 15.07 5.65 5.98
CA VAL A 151 14.51 6.00 4.68
C VAL A 151 13.26 5.14 4.45
N TYR A 152 12.13 5.77 4.13
CA TYR A 152 10.86 5.08 3.91
C TYR A 152 10.37 5.31 2.48
N PHE A 153 10.03 4.23 1.79
CA PHE A 153 9.44 4.29 0.46
C PHE A 153 7.91 4.28 0.56
N PRO A 154 7.18 5.21 -0.08
CA PRO A 154 5.72 5.24 0.00
C PRO A 154 5.03 4.01 -0.58
N ILE A 155 5.57 3.43 -1.65
CA ILE A 155 4.92 2.34 -2.41
C ILE A 155 5.66 1.02 -2.19
N VAL A 156 6.90 0.93 -2.63
CA VAL A 156 7.68 -0.31 -2.62
C VAL A 156 9.12 -0.04 -2.16
N ASP A 157 9.60 -0.85 -1.22
CA ASP A 157 10.99 -0.79 -0.79
C ASP A 157 11.89 -1.49 -1.83
N PRO A 158 12.92 -0.83 -2.39
CA PRO A 158 13.85 -1.47 -3.31
C PRO A 158 14.60 -2.66 -2.68
N LEU A 159 14.79 -2.68 -1.34
CA LEU A 159 15.40 -3.78 -0.61
C LEU A 159 14.48 -5.01 -0.48
N ALA A 160 13.22 -4.92 -0.93
CA ALA A 160 12.34 -6.08 -1.05
C ALA A 160 12.77 -7.02 -2.18
N ARG A 161 13.71 -6.61 -3.04
CA ARG A 161 14.23 -7.44 -4.12
C ARG A 161 14.97 -8.65 -3.57
N ASP A 162 14.61 -9.83 -4.07
CA ASP A 162 15.39 -11.04 -3.87
C ASP A 162 15.46 -11.87 -5.15
N ILE A 163 16.66 -12.38 -5.47
CA ILE A 163 16.86 -13.28 -6.61
C ILE A 163 17.33 -14.64 -6.07
N PRO A 164 16.44 -15.64 -6.00
CA PRO A 164 16.84 -16.99 -5.63
C PRO A 164 17.87 -17.53 -6.64
N LYS A 165 19.05 -17.94 -6.13
CA LYS A 165 20.16 -18.44 -6.98
C LYS A 165 20.01 -19.92 -7.30
N TRP A 166 19.60 -20.25 -8.52
CA TRP A 166 19.59 -21.62 -9.06
C TRP A 166 20.93 -21.99 -9.75
N PRO A 167 21.48 -23.23 -9.64
CA PRO A 167 21.13 -24.32 -8.73
C PRO A 167 21.99 -24.26 -7.44
N ARG A 168 21.46 -23.71 -6.35
CA ARG A 168 21.96 -23.94 -4.99
C ARG A 168 20.83 -23.83 -3.96
N GLN A 169 21.16 -24.30 -2.76
CA GLN A 169 20.31 -24.72 -1.66
C GLN A 169 19.30 -23.65 -1.25
N ILE A 170 18.01 -23.96 -1.45
CA ILE A 170 16.87 -23.29 -0.83
C ILE A 170 17.12 -23.14 0.68
N GLY A 171 17.02 -21.92 1.20
CA GLY A 171 17.21 -21.56 2.61
C GLY A 171 18.24 -20.42 2.82
N ASN A 172 18.02 -19.59 3.84
CA ASN A 172 18.75 -18.34 4.15
C ASN A 172 18.48 -17.13 3.22
N ASP A 173 17.39 -17.15 2.46
CA ASP A 173 16.90 -15.95 1.75
C ASP A 173 16.25 -15.01 2.78
N SER A 174 17.07 -14.35 3.61
CA SER A 174 16.62 -13.43 4.66
C SER A 174 16.45 -11.98 4.16
N GLU A 175 16.73 -11.73 2.88
CA GLU A 175 16.72 -10.40 2.29
C GLU A 175 15.70 -10.35 1.15
N GLY A 176 14.48 -9.87 1.43
CA GLY A 176 13.51 -9.50 0.40
C GLY A 176 12.26 -10.39 0.33
N VAL A 177 11.56 -10.33 -0.79
CA VAL A 177 10.30 -11.04 -1.07
C VAL A 177 10.54 -12.03 -2.20
N GLU A 178 10.14 -13.27 -2.00
CA GLU A 178 10.40 -14.36 -2.94
C GLU A 178 9.73 -14.10 -4.30
N GLY A 179 10.56 -14.11 -5.36
CA GLY A 179 10.10 -13.90 -6.73
C GLY A 179 9.88 -12.43 -7.11
N PHE A 180 10.16 -11.48 -6.22
CA PHE A 180 10.16 -10.06 -6.57
C PHE A 180 11.54 -9.61 -7.06
N ASP A 181 11.59 -9.21 -8.34
CA ASP A 181 12.79 -8.67 -8.97
C ASP A 181 12.44 -7.45 -9.82
N TYR A 182 13.42 -6.56 -9.99
CA TYR A 182 13.38 -5.44 -10.91
C TYR A 182 14.75 -5.22 -11.55
N ASN A 183 14.74 -4.66 -12.76
CA ASN A 183 15.96 -4.47 -13.54
C ASN A 183 16.86 -3.35 -12.99
N ASN A 184 17.66 -3.61 -11.96
CA ASN A 184 18.64 -2.65 -11.43
C ASN A 184 19.92 -2.60 -12.29
N GLY A 185 19.81 -2.21 -13.56
CA GLY A 185 20.89 -1.73 -14.44
C GLY A 185 22.20 -2.55 -14.58
N SER A 186 22.31 -3.73 -13.98
CA SER A 186 23.56 -4.48 -13.80
C SER A 186 23.48 -5.94 -14.25
N GLY A 187 22.32 -6.40 -14.73
CA GLY A 187 22.13 -7.76 -15.22
C GLY A 187 21.27 -7.82 -16.48
N GLY A 188 21.90 -8.11 -17.62
CA GLY A 188 21.29 -8.93 -18.68
C GLY A 188 20.37 -8.29 -19.73
N ALA A 189 19.84 -7.08 -19.54
CA ALA A 189 19.08 -6.38 -20.59
C ALA A 189 19.85 -5.14 -21.05
N THR A 190 20.43 -5.19 -22.25
CA THR A 190 21.36 -4.20 -22.78
C THR A 190 20.76 -2.81 -23.08
N ASN A 191 19.48 -2.54 -22.79
CA ASN A 191 18.83 -1.25 -23.08
C ASN A 191 17.88 -0.71 -22.00
N SER A 192 17.74 -1.33 -20.83
CA SER A 192 16.75 -0.92 -19.83
C SER A 192 17.41 -0.70 -18.47
N LYS A 193 18.21 0.37 -18.36
CA LYS A 193 18.57 0.91 -17.05
C LYS A 193 17.30 1.44 -16.41
N LEU A 194 16.99 1.03 -15.18
CA LEU A 194 16.05 1.79 -14.38
C LEU A 194 16.47 3.26 -14.40
N PRO A 195 15.57 4.18 -14.74
CA PRO A 195 15.95 5.57 -14.86
C PRO A 195 16.41 6.06 -13.48
N ALA A 196 17.57 6.72 -13.45
CA ALA A 196 18.22 7.07 -12.19
C ALA A 196 17.28 7.92 -11.31
N MET A 197 17.19 7.58 -10.03
CA MET A 197 16.64 8.49 -9.02
C MET A 197 17.33 9.85 -9.18
N SER A 198 16.62 10.96 -8.95
CA SER A 198 17.23 12.29 -8.96
C SER A 198 18.45 12.31 -8.01
N ASP A 199 19.65 12.27 -8.59
CA ASP A 199 20.94 12.32 -7.87
C ASP A 199 21.18 13.67 -7.16
N LYS A 200 20.20 14.58 -7.23
CA LYS A 200 20.33 15.98 -6.82
C LYS A 200 19.56 16.22 -5.53
N GLY A 201 20.27 16.12 -4.40
CA GLY A 201 19.78 16.58 -3.10
C GLY A 201 20.82 16.38 -2.00
N PRO A 202 20.83 17.22 -0.94
CA PRO A 202 21.76 17.08 0.18
C PRO A 202 21.60 15.76 0.95
N MET A 203 20.53 14.99 0.71
CA MET A 203 20.22 13.72 1.37
C MET A 203 20.39 12.49 0.46
N ALA A 204 20.88 12.66 -0.77
CA ALA A 204 21.13 11.55 -1.69
C ALA A 204 22.16 10.55 -1.13
N GLU A 205 23.07 11.00 -0.28
CA GLU A 205 24.06 10.14 0.39
C GLU A 205 23.43 9.23 1.46
N VAL A 206 22.46 9.75 2.23
CA VAL A 206 21.70 8.97 3.23
C VAL A 206 20.84 7.92 2.56
N VAL A 207 20.17 8.30 1.46
CA VAL A 207 19.41 7.33 0.65
C VAL A 207 20.34 6.25 0.13
N LYS A 208 21.50 6.60 -0.44
CA LYS A 208 22.46 5.62 -0.97
C LYS A 208 23.02 4.68 0.10
N SER A 209 23.30 5.17 1.31
CA SER A 209 23.82 4.34 2.40
C SER A 209 22.78 3.36 2.94
N GLU A 210 21.55 3.83 3.18
CA GLU A 210 20.47 3.01 3.76
C GLU A 210 19.89 2.01 2.76
N THR A 211 19.85 2.36 1.47
CA THR A 211 19.25 1.53 0.42
C THR A 211 20.24 0.57 -0.25
N LYS A 212 21.49 0.48 0.22
CA LYS A 212 22.56 -0.29 -0.44
C LYS A 212 22.76 0.11 -1.93
N ASN A 213 22.51 1.37 -2.30
CA ASN A 213 22.43 1.90 -3.67
C ASN A 213 21.30 1.34 -4.54
N GLU A 214 20.30 0.68 -3.96
CA GLU A 214 19.13 0.20 -4.67
C GLU A 214 18.02 1.26 -4.65
N VAL A 215 17.50 1.62 -5.82
CA VAL A 215 16.41 2.59 -5.93
C VAL A 215 15.41 2.08 -6.97
N LEU A 216 14.12 2.21 -6.64
CA LEU A 216 13.02 1.81 -7.51
C LEU A 216 12.06 3.00 -7.69
N PRO A 217 12.37 3.93 -8.62
CA PRO A 217 11.48 5.05 -8.88
C PRO A 217 10.22 4.59 -9.60
N LEU A 218 9.09 5.25 -9.31
CA LEU A 218 7.82 5.07 -9.99
C LEU A 218 7.41 6.40 -10.66
N PRO A 219 8.04 6.76 -11.79
CA PRO A 219 7.76 8.02 -12.46
C PRO A 219 6.41 7.98 -13.17
N VAL A 220 5.61 9.02 -12.94
CA VAL A 220 4.33 9.25 -13.63
C VAL A 220 4.28 10.69 -14.15
N ARG A 221 3.44 10.94 -15.15
CA ARG A 221 3.30 12.28 -15.74
C ARG A 221 2.44 13.17 -14.84
N TRP A 222 2.81 14.44 -14.69
CA TRP A 222 1.99 15.43 -14.00
C TRP A 222 0.75 15.80 -14.84
N ILE A 223 -0.41 15.75 -14.20
CA ILE A 223 -1.64 16.37 -14.71
C ILE A 223 -1.83 17.70 -14.00
N TYR A 224 -1.86 18.77 -14.78
CA TYR A 224 -2.06 20.14 -14.35
C TYR A 224 -3.53 20.53 -14.45
N GLN A 225 -4.02 21.24 -13.45
CA GLN A 225 -5.35 21.83 -13.41
C GLN A 225 -5.23 23.36 -13.52
N LEU A 226 -5.97 23.95 -14.45
CA LEU A 226 -6.13 25.40 -14.59
C LEU A 226 -7.22 25.93 -13.65
N GLY A 227 -7.23 27.24 -13.39
CA GLY A 227 -8.22 27.89 -12.53
C GLY A 227 -9.68 27.73 -12.99
N ASP A 228 -9.91 27.51 -14.28
CA ASP A 228 -11.21 27.19 -14.86
C ASP A 228 -11.59 25.70 -14.79
N GLY A 229 -10.71 24.85 -14.26
CA GLY A 229 -10.90 23.40 -14.16
C GLY A 229 -10.45 22.60 -15.37
N THR A 230 -9.90 23.24 -16.42
CA THR A 230 -9.30 22.53 -17.56
C THR A 230 -8.11 21.69 -17.08
N LEU A 231 -8.04 20.43 -17.53
CA LEU A 231 -6.93 19.53 -17.23
C LEU A 231 -6.01 19.41 -18.45
N GLY A 232 -4.71 19.30 -18.20
CA GLY A 232 -3.72 19.07 -19.24
C GLY A 232 -2.40 18.59 -18.67
N TYR A 233 -1.44 18.36 -19.54
CA TYR A 233 -0.08 17.95 -19.18
C TYR A 233 0.93 18.89 -19.82
N LEU A 234 2.17 18.83 -19.37
CA LEU A 234 3.27 19.55 -20.00
C LEU A 234 4.03 18.62 -20.96
N SER A 235 4.33 19.14 -22.15
CA SER A 235 5.23 18.53 -23.12
C SER A 235 6.16 19.60 -23.67
N ASN A 236 7.46 19.44 -23.43
CA ASN A 236 8.49 20.42 -23.75
C ASN A 236 8.14 21.82 -23.18
N LEU A 237 7.71 21.85 -21.91
CA LEU A 237 7.25 23.06 -21.20
C LEU A 237 6.04 23.78 -21.84
N LYS A 238 5.33 23.12 -22.76
CA LYS A 238 4.07 23.60 -23.33
C LYS A 238 2.90 22.83 -22.76
N PHE A 239 1.86 23.56 -22.37
CA PHE A 239 0.61 22.96 -21.91
C PHE A 239 -0.17 22.37 -23.07
N VAL A 240 -0.44 21.08 -22.99
CA VAL A 240 -1.30 20.33 -23.89
C VAL A 240 -2.56 19.94 -23.12
N ARG A 241 -3.71 20.19 -23.73
CA ARG A 241 -5.03 20.00 -23.12
C ARG A 241 -5.39 18.52 -23.14
N LEU A 242 -5.80 17.97 -22.00
CA LEU A 242 -6.37 16.63 -21.89
C LEU A 242 -7.91 16.71 -21.86
N SER A 243 -8.46 17.70 -21.14
CA SER A 243 -9.91 17.95 -21.11
C SER A 243 -10.21 19.43 -20.84
N GLY A 244 -11.36 19.91 -21.32
CA GLY A 244 -11.77 21.32 -21.23
C GLY A 244 -11.29 22.18 -22.40
N THR A 245 -11.58 23.48 -22.33
CA THR A 245 -11.30 24.44 -23.43
C THR A 245 -10.31 25.54 -23.05
N GLY A 246 -9.92 25.63 -21.78
CA GLY A 246 -9.05 26.68 -21.26
C GLY A 246 -7.62 26.62 -21.79
N THR A 247 -6.97 27.77 -21.80
CA THR A 247 -5.53 27.90 -22.04
C THR A 247 -4.86 28.57 -20.84
N PRO A 248 -3.62 28.19 -20.50
CA PRO A 248 -2.91 28.80 -19.39
C PRO A 248 -2.59 30.26 -19.72
N GLY A 249 -2.86 31.14 -18.76
CA GLY A 249 -2.61 32.57 -18.90
C GLY A 249 -2.71 33.29 -17.57
N ARG A 250 -2.55 34.63 -17.58
CA ARG A 250 -2.67 35.45 -16.36
C ARG A 250 -4.05 35.33 -15.71
N ASP A 251 -5.09 35.24 -16.54
CA ASP A 251 -6.48 35.15 -16.10
C ASP A 251 -6.93 33.72 -15.80
N ASN A 252 -6.17 32.72 -16.27
CA ASN A 252 -6.40 31.29 -16.01
C ASN A 252 -5.08 30.59 -15.67
N PRO A 253 -4.53 30.82 -14.46
CA PRO A 253 -3.26 30.24 -14.05
C PRO A 253 -3.39 28.73 -13.80
N MET A 254 -2.27 28.01 -13.83
CA MET A 254 -2.18 26.66 -13.28
C MET A 254 -2.33 26.74 -11.75
N VAL A 255 -3.36 26.10 -11.20
CA VAL A 255 -3.71 26.19 -9.78
C VAL A 255 -3.33 24.95 -8.98
N ALA A 256 -3.22 23.80 -9.65
CA ALA A 256 -2.83 22.54 -9.02
C ALA A 256 -2.17 21.59 -10.02
N ARG A 257 -1.49 20.58 -9.50
CA ARG A 257 -1.03 19.42 -10.26
C ARG A 257 -1.15 18.16 -9.42
N PHE A 258 -1.39 17.03 -10.05
CA PHE A 258 -1.45 15.73 -9.40
C PHE A 258 -0.92 14.63 -10.33
N GLY A 259 -0.40 13.56 -9.74
CA GLY A 259 -0.05 12.33 -10.42
C GLY A 259 -0.63 11.18 -9.61
N PHE A 260 -0.91 10.06 -10.27
CA PHE A 260 -1.45 8.89 -9.60
C PHE A 260 -0.99 7.62 -10.29
N TRP A 261 -1.05 6.53 -9.54
CA TRP A 261 -0.96 5.16 -10.00
C TRP A 261 -1.93 4.36 -9.14
N ALA A 262 -2.70 3.46 -9.76
CA ALA A 262 -3.60 2.59 -9.04
C ALA A 262 -3.18 1.13 -9.19
N ASP A 263 -3.18 0.46 -8.04
CA ASP A 263 -2.80 -0.94 -7.90
C ASP A 263 -4.01 -1.87 -8.06
N ASP A 264 -3.72 -3.15 -8.26
CA ASP A 264 -4.70 -4.22 -8.18
C ASP A 264 -4.60 -4.92 -6.80
N GLU A 265 -5.51 -4.60 -5.88
CA GLU A 265 -5.55 -5.24 -4.56
C GLU A 265 -5.80 -6.76 -4.64
N THR A 266 -6.32 -7.28 -5.75
CA THR A 266 -6.53 -8.72 -5.92
C THR A 266 -5.25 -9.51 -6.19
N THR A 267 -4.14 -8.83 -6.48
CA THR A 267 -2.82 -9.47 -6.64
C THR A 267 -2.00 -9.51 -5.35
N LYS A 268 -2.54 -9.03 -4.22
CA LYS A 268 -1.86 -9.00 -2.92
C LYS A 268 -2.28 -10.14 -2.01
N LEU A 269 -1.41 -10.47 -1.06
CA LEU A 269 -1.70 -11.49 -0.05
C LEU A 269 -2.47 -10.87 1.12
N ASN A 270 -3.67 -11.40 1.39
CA ASN A 270 -4.49 -10.98 2.51
C ASN A 270 -4.09 -11.66 3.83
N MET A 271 -3.56 -10.88 4.78
CA MET A 271 -3.11 -11.36 6.09
C MET A 271 -4.24 -11.83 7.03
N ASN A 272 -5.49 -11.46 6.76
CA ASN A 272 -6.65 -11.89 7.55
C ASN A 272 -7.20 -13.26 7.09
N THR A 273 -6.78 -13.76 5.94
CA THR A 273 -7.37 -14.97 5.33
C THR A 273 -6.36 -15.97 4.81
N HIS A 274 -5.16 -15.54 4.41
CA HIS A 274 -4.10 -16.42 3.92
C HIS A 274 -3.21 -16.84 5.07
N SER A 275 -2.71 -18.08 5.05
CA SER A 275 -1.76 -18.59 6.06
C SER A 275 -0.76 -19.54 5.44
N GLY A 276 -1.21 -20.35 4.47
CA GLY A 276 -0.44 -21.39 3.85
C GLY A 276 -0.56 -22.70 4.62
N GLY A 277 -0.19 -23.80 3.97
CA GLY A 277 -0.21 -25.11 4.60
C GLY A 277 0.00 -26.20 3.56
N LEU A 278 0.19 -27.43 4.02
CA LEU A 278 0.31 -28.56 3.10
C LEU A 278 -1.07 -28.94 2.57
N ALA A 279 -1.22 -28.81 1.24
CA ALA A 279 -2.42 -29.21 0.54
C ALA A 279 -2.84 -30.65 0.90
N TRP A 280 -4.12 -30.82 1.17
CA TRP A 280 -4.75 -32.12 1.35
C TRP A 280 -5.78 -32.32 0.25
N ASP A 281 -5.87 -33.50 -0.34
CA ASP A 281 -7.01 -33.86 -1.20
C ASP A 281 -7.38 -35.32 -0.93
N ILE A 282 -8.59 -35.68 -1.33
CA ILE A 282 -9.08 -37.04 -1.32
C ILE A 282 -8.47 -37.77 -2.52
N PRO A 283 -7.84 -38.94 -2.33
CA PRO A 283 -7.25 -39.67 -3.43
C PRO A 283 -8.30 -40.08 -4.46
N LYS A 284 -8.13 -39.64 -5.71
CA LYS A 284 -9.01 -39.96 -6.86
C LYS A 284 -8.43 -41.08 -7.74
N ALA A 285 -7.12 -41.31 -7.65
CA ALA A 285 -6.34 -42.28 -8.40
C ALA A 285 -5.43 -43.11 -7.46
N GLY A 286 -4.99 -44.28 -7.92
CA GLY A 286 -4.15 -45.19 -7.13
C GLY A 286 -2.67 -44.79 -7.01
N GLY A 287 -2.30 -43.58 -7.44
CA GLY A 287 -0.91 -43.10 -7.47
C GLY A 287 -0.33 -42.88 -6.08
N GLU A 288 1.00 -42.97 -5.96
CA GLU A 288 1.70 -42.78 -4.68
C GLU A 288 1.47 -41.39 -4.09
N LEU A 289 1.61 -40.34 -4.90
CA LEU A 289 1.39 -38.96 -4.48
C LEU A 289 -0.03 -38.74 -3.95
N ASP A 290 -1.01 -39.28 -4.65
CA ASP A 290 -2.43 -39.14 -4.30
C ASP A 290 -2.76 -39.85 -2.98
N ARG A 291 -2.21 -41.06 -2.79
CA ARG A 291 -2.31 -41.79 -1.52
C ARG A 291 -1.58 -41.07 -0.37
N ASN A 292 -0.47 -40.40 -0.66
CA ASN A 292 0.27 -39.61 0.33
C ASN A 292 -0.51 -38.38 0.76
N MET A 293 -1.16 -37.65 -0.17
CA MET A 293 -2.04 -36.51 0.15
C MET A 293 -3.21 -36.95 1.03
N GLY A 294 -3.84 -38.09 0.74
CA GLY A 294 -4.97 -38.59 1.54
C GLY A 294 -4.60 -39.25 2.88
N LYS A 295 -3.32 -39.50 3.16
CA LYS A 295 -2.87 -40.27 4.34
C LYS A 295 -3.11 -39.54 5.66
N PHE A 296 -2.97 -38.22 5.65
CA PHE A 296 -3.08 -37.34 6.82
C PHE A 296 -4.22 -36.35 6.63
N GLN A 297 -5.42 -36.77 7.03
CA GLN A 297 -6.63 -35.95 6.93
C GLN A 297 -6.56 -34.75 7.87
N PRO A 298 -6.99 -33.56 7.44
CA PRO A 298 -7.03 -32.37 8.27
C PRO A 298 -8.04 -32.52 9.40
N ALA A 299 -7.73 -31.94 10.56
CA ALA A 299 -8.67 -31.85 11.67
C ALA A 299 -9.80 -30.86 11.35
N GLN A 300 -10.93 -30.98 12.06
CA GLN A 300 -11.95 -29.93 12.05
C GLN A 300 -11.31 -28.58 12.43
N HIS A 301 -11.66 -27.53 11.68
CA HIS A 301 -11.11 -26.17 11.80
C HIS A 301 -9.61 -26.01 11.44
N GLU A 302 -9.00 -27.00 10.77
CA GLU A 302 -7.67 -26.84 10.13
C GLU A 302 -7.82 -26.26 8.72
N TRP A 303 -8.30 -25.01 8.66
CA TRP A 303 -8.73 -24.33 7.44
C TRP A 303 -7.68 -24.28 6.34
N GLN A 304 -6.42 -24.12 6.73
CA GLN A 304 -5.27 -23.96 5.85
C GLN A 304 -4.91 -25.20 5.02
N ARG A 305 -5.59 -26.33 5.26
CA ARG A 305 -5.41 -27.57 4.49
C ARG A 305 -6.63 -27.96 3.67
N TYR A 306 -7.78 -27.31 3.84
CA TYR A 306 -8.98 -27.66 3.09
C TYR A 306 -8.92 -27.08 1.67
N PRO A 307 -9.04 -27.92 0.61
CA PRO A 307 -9.09 -27.45 -0.76
C PRO A 307 -10.11 -26.33 -0.98
N GLY A 308 -9.66 -25.26 -1.64
CA GLY A 308 -10.51 -24.12 -1.98
C GLY A 308 -10.78 -23.14 -0.85
N HIS A 309 -10.29 -23.39 0.37
CA HIS A 309 -10.35 -22.40 1.44
C HIS A 309 -9.26 -21.33 1.25
N PRO A 310 -9.54 -20.02 1.36
CA PRO A 310 -8.54 -18.97 1.17
C PRO A 310 -7.26 -19.12 2.00
N ALA A 311 -7.36 -19.74 3.19
CA ALA A 311 -6.21 -20.05 4.06
C ALA A 311 -5.15 -20.95 3.43
N THR A 312 -5.44 -21.64 2.33
CA THR A 312 -4.43 -22.43 1.60
C THR A 312 -3.41 -21.58 0.86
N THR A 313 -3.69 -20.29 0.61
CA THR A 313 -2.72 -19.37 -0.01
C THR A 313 -1.59 -19.08 0.98
N HIS A 314 -0.34 -19.24 0.53
CA HIS A 314 0.85 -19.10 1.38
C HIS A 314 1.25 -17.65 1.61
N LEU A 315 1.46 -17.26 2.87
CA LEU A 315 2.08 -15.99 3.26
C LEU A 315 3.62 -16.01 3.21
N VAL A 316 4.19 -17.21 3.14
CA VAL A 316 5.62 -17.50 3.13
C VAL A 316 6.42 -16.63 2.16
N PRO A 317 6.00 -16.44 0.89
CA PRO A 317 6.81 -15.68 -0.07
C PRO A 317 7.12 -14.24 0.39
N VAL A 318 6.24 -13.67 1.21
CA VAL A 318 6.33 -12.26 1.65
C VAL A 318 6.80 -12.11 3.09
N LEU A 319 6.41 -13.01 3.99
CA LEU A 319 6.71 -12.90 5.42
C LEU A 319 7.83 -13.82 5.91
N ALA A 320 8.12 -14.89 5.16
CA ALA A 320 9.11 -15.91 5.52
C ALA A 320 9.82 -16.45 4.27
N PRO A 321 10.43 -15.58 3.45
CA PRO A 321 11.14 -15.99 2.23
C PRO A 321 12.14 -17.13 2.53
N GLY A 322 12.20 -18.13 1.65
CA GLY A 322 13.11 -19.27 1.80
C GLY A 322 12.63 -20.40 2.72
N VAL A 323 11.51 -20.26 3.45
CA VAL A 323 10.90 -21.36 4.23
C VAL A 323 10.08 -22.27 3.30
N ILE A 324 10.75 -23.21 2.63
CA ILE A 324 10.13 -24.07 1.61
C ILE A 324 9.69 -25.43 2.18
N ASP A 325 10.34 -25.92 3.24
CA ASP A 325 10.04 -27.24 3.79
C ASP A 325 9.06 -27.15 4.96
N ILE A 326 7.76 -27.09 4.63
CA ILE A 326 6.67 -27.03 5.62
C ILE A 326 6.72 -28.21 6.63
N VAL A 327 7.34 -29.33 6.27
CA VAL A 327 7.44 -30.52 7.14
C VAL A 327 8.58 -30.37 8.15
N HIS A 328 9.74 -29.89 7.72
CA HIS A 328 10.93 -29.77 8.57
C HIS A 328 11.00 -28.40 9.29
N ASP A 329 10.45 -27.35 8.69
CA ASP A 329 10.39 -25.98 9.22
C ASP A 329 9.02 -25.68 9.86
N ARG A 330 8.46 -26.67 10.56
CA ARG A 330 7.13 -26.57 11.19
C ARG A 330 7.05 -25.38 12.15
N ASP A 331 8.10 -25.16 12.94
CA ASP A 331 8.10 -24.10 13.95
C ASP A 331 7.96 -22.71 13.30
N ALA A 332 8.48 -22.51 12.08
CA ALA A 332 8.27 -21.29 11.30
C ALA A 332 6.81 -21.13 10.85
N MET A 333 6.19 -22.22 10.42
CA MET A 333 4.78 -22.22 10.00
C MET A 333 3.84 -22.00 11.17
N ASP A 334 4.15 -22.56 12.33
CA ASP A 334 3.39 -22.33 13.56
C ASP A 334 3.45 -20.84 13.97
N MET A 335 4.61 -20.18 13.81
CA MET A 335 4.73 -18.72 13.99
C MET A 335 3.84 -17.95 12.99
N LEU A 336 3.83 -18.34 11.71
CA LEU A 336 2.94 -17.71 10.72
C LEU A 336 1.46 -17.94 11.02
N PHE A 337 1.09 -19.12 11.52
CA PHE A 337 -0.29 -19.41 11.90
C PHE A 337 -0.75 -18.55 13.08
N ASP A 338 0.13 -18.30 14.05
CA ASP A 338 -0.16 -17.41 15.18
C ASP A 338 -0.37 -15.94 14.74
N LEU A 339 0.19 -15.52 13.60
CA LEU A 339 -0.06 -14.19 13.02
C LEU A 339 -1.46 -14.06 12.44
N VAL A 340 -2.03 -15.14 11.88
CA VAL A 340 -3.26 -15.08 11.09
C VAL A 340 -4.47 -15.32 12.00
N PRO A 341 -5.41 -14.36 12.09
CA PRO A 341 -6.60 -14.54 12.91
C PRO A 341 -7.40 -15.78 12.47
N ARG A 342 -7.90 -16.54 13.43
CA ARG A 342 -8.70 -17.76 13.28
C ARG A 342 -7.96 -19.00 12.78
N VAL A 343 -6.69 -18.89 12.42
CA VAL A 343 -5.85 -20.04 12.07
C VAL A 343 -5.02 -20.39 13.30
N VAL A 344 -4.94 -21.68 13.62
CA VAL A 344 -4.15 -22.13 14.77
C VAL A 344 -3.30 -23.34 14.38
N PRO A 345 -2.09 -23.46 14.96
CA PRO A 345 -1.25 -24.64 14.77
C PRO A 345 -1.87 -25.89 15.41
N GLY A 346 -1.49 -27.06 14.92
CA GLY A 346 -1.90 -28.36 15.46
C GLY A 346 -2.74 -29.20 14.51
N GLY A 347 -3.70 -29.97 15.06
CA GLY A 347 -4.55 -30.84 14.26
C GLY A 347 -3.74 -31.96 13.63
N SER A 348 -3.70 -32.03 12.30
CA SER A 348 -2.84 -32.96 11.56
C SER A 348 -1.36 -32.56 11.54
N ASN A 349 -1.01 -31.42 12.15
CA ASN A 349 0.32 -30.78 12.16
C ASN A 349 0.85 -30.64 10.73
N SER A 350 0.11 -29.89 9.89
CA SER A 350 0.44 -29.71 8.48
C SER A 350 0.57 -31.05 7.73
N GLY A 351 -0.24 -32.06 8.08
CA GLY A 351 -0.21 -33.36 7.41
C GLY A 351 0.98 -34.24 7.76
N THR A 352 1.58 -34.10 8.93
CA THR A 352 2.65 -35.00 9.41
C THR A 352 2.15 -36.11 10.33
N ARG A 353 0.97 -35.93 10.94
CA ARG A 353 0.34 -36.92 11.82
C ARG A 353 -1.13 -37.16 11.48
N LYS A 354 -1.63 -38.34 11.89
CA LYS A 354 -3.05 -38.65 11.82
C LYS A 354 -3.75 -38.10 13.06
N VAL A 355 -4.90 -37.47 12.85
CA VAL A 355 -5.79 -37.02 13.93
C VAL A 355 -6.57 -38.23 14.47
N ASP A 356 -6.62 -38.40 15.79
CA ASP A 356 -7.39 -39.48 16.42
C ASP A 356 -8.69 -38.94 17.04
N PRO A 357 -9.85 -39.10 16.38
CA PRO A 357 -11.12 -38.60 16.89
C PRO A 357 -11.60 -39.31 18.17
N ARG A 358 -10.95 -40.43 18.56
CA ARG A 358 -11.25 -41.12 19.83
C ARG A 358 -10.64 -40.41 21.04
N LYS A 359 -9.63 -39.55 20.83
CA LYS A 359 -9.01 -38.76 21.88
C LYS A 359 -9.88 -37.54 22.19
N VAL A 360 -10.26 -37.37 23.45
CA VAL A 360 -11.18 -36.29 23.89
C VAL A 360 -10.67 -34.90 23.48
N THR A 361 -9.35 -34.68 23.47
CA THR A 361 -8.74 -33.39 23.10
C THR A 361 -8.77 -33.09 21.60
N GLU A 362 -8.94 -34.10 20.74
CA GLU A 362 -8.93 -33.94 19.27
C GLU A 362 -10.33 -34.12 18.66
N ARG A 363 -11.30 -34.58 19.48
CA ARG A 363 -12.67 -34.89 19.06
C ARG A 363 -13.43 -33.70 18.49
N ASN A 364 -13.16 -32.50 18.98
CA ASN A 364 -13.86 -31.26 18.59
C ASN A 364 -13.04 -30.38 17.63
N GLY A 365 -11.94 -30.90 17.07
CA GLY A 365 -11.05 -30.15 16.19
C GLY A 365 -10.19 -29.11 16.90
N LEU A 366 -9.65 -28.21 16.08
CA LEU A 366 -8.87 -27.06 16.53
C LEU A 366 -9.80 -25.96 17.07
N ILE A 367 -9.35 -25.27 18.12
CA ILE A 367 -10.07 -24.12 18.68
C ILE A 367 -9.41 -22.87 18.12
N ALA A 368 -10.10 -22.19 17.21
CA ALA A 368 -9.65 -20.91 16.67
C ALA A 368 -9.48 -19.87 17.78
N ASP A 369 -8.52 -18.97 17.62
CA ASP A 369 -8.35 -17.82 18.49
C ASP A 369 -9.55 -16.85 18.39
N LYS A 370 -9.54 -15.87 19.29
CA LYS A 370 -10.57 -14.82 19.36
C LYS A 370 -9.99 -13.44 19.02
N ASN A 371 -8.84 -13.40 18.36
CA ASN A 371 -8.22 -12.15 17.97
C ASN A 371 -9.11 -11.43 16.94
N PRO A 372 -9.15 -10.08 16.99
CA PRO A 372 -9.79 -9.31 15.95
C PRO A 372 -9.05 -9.49 14.62
N LEU A 373 -9.76 -9.25 13.52
CA LEU A 373 -9.11 -9.11 12.21
C LEU A 373 -8.30 -7.81 12.21
N TYR A 374 -7.18 -7.80 11.50
CA TYR A 374 -6.36 -6.61 11.32
C TYR A 374 -7.10 -5.57 10.49
N ALA A 375 -7.14 -4.33 10.98
CA ALA A 375 -7.71 -3.19 10.27
C ALA A 375 -6.68 -2.49 9.37
N SER A 376 -5.40 -2.56 9.72
CA SER A 376 -4.28 -2.02 8.95
C SER A 376 -3.05 -2.92 9.10
N TYR A 377 -2.06 -2.72 8.22
CA TYR A 377 -0.80 -3.46 8.27
C TYR A 377 0.02 -3.15 9.55
N ASP A 378 -0.10 -1.94 10.10
CA ASP A 378 0.60 -1.54 11.32
C ASP A 378 0.22 -2.40 12.54
N GLU A 379 -1.00 -2.93 12.57
CA GLU A 379 -1.46 -3.81 13.65
C GLU A 379 -0.72 -5.16 13.65
N LEU A 380 -0.11 -5.56 12.54
CA LEU A 380 0.67 -6.80 12.45
C LEU A 380 1.92 -6.76 13.34
N MET A 381 2.37 -5.58 13.76
CA MET A 381 3.51 -5.45 14.69
C MET A 381 3.20 -5.98 16.09
N MET A 382 1.94 -5.93 16.53
CA MET A 382 1.58 -6.24 17.92
C MET A 382 0.34 -7.12 18.06
N GLN A 383 0.40 -7.99 19.05
CA GLN A 383 -0.73 -8.78 19.51
C GLN A 383 -1.75 -7.94 20.27
N PRO A 384 -3.00 -8.41 20.44
CA PRO A 384 -4.03 -7.73 21.24
C PRO A 384 -3.62 -7.46 22.70
N ASP A 385 -2.67 -8.23 23.25
CA ASP A 385 -2.11 -8.04 24.59
C ASP A 385 -0.92 -7.05 24.63
N ARG A 386 -0.63 -6.39 23.49
CA ARG A 386 0.45 -5.42 23.27
C ARG A 386 1.86 -6.00 23.35
N ARG A 387 2.01 -7.31 23.10
CA ARG A 387 3.32 -7.92 22.86
C ARG A 387 3.65 -7.85 21.38
N ALA A 388 4.94 -7.76 21.04
CA ALA A 388 5.37 -7.87 19.66
C ALA A 388 4.96 -9.24 19.07
N ASN A 389 4.49 -9.22 17.83
CA ASN A 389 4.28 -10.44 17.07
C ASN A 389 5.62 -11.10 16.73
N ILE A 390 5.61 -12.42 16.55
CA ILE A 390 6.81 -13.19 16.24
C ILE A 390 6.76 -13.59 14.77
N PHE A 391 7.79 -13.21 14.02
CA PHE A 391 7.94 -13.55 12.61
C PHE A 391 9.10 -14.53 12.44
N PRO A 392 8.96 -15.56 11.60
CA PRO A 392 10.07 -16.43 11.28
C PRO A 392 11.02 -15.79 10.26
N ASP A 393 12.31 -15.99 10.44
CA ASP A 393 13.33 -15.78 9.42
C ASP A 393 13.36 -16.94 8.42
N ALA A 394 14.22 -16.84 7.40
CA ALA A 394 14.43 -17.87 6.38
C ALA A 394 14.99 -19.20 6.92
N SER A 395 15.43 -19.24 8.18
CA SER A 395 15.89 -20.41 8.92
C SER A 395 14.85 -20.92 9.94
N GLY A 396 13.65 -20.33 9.96
CA GLY A 396 12.58 -20.65 10.90
C GLY A 396 12.80 -20.19 12.34
N ARG A 397 13.71 -19.24 12.57
CA ARG A 397 14.00 -18.63 13.87
C ARG A 397 13.22 -17.32 14.02
N PRO A 398 12.88 -16.89 15.24
CA PRO A 398 12.22 -15.61 15.44
C PRO A 398 13.15 -14.45 15.04
N ILE A 399 12.64 -13.50 14.27
CA ILE A 399 13.29 -12.21 13.97
C ILE A 399 13.35 -11.37 15.25
N ASP A 400 14.45 -10.63 15.45
CA ASP A 400 14.61 -9.73 16.59
C ASP A 400 13.60 -8.57 16.54
N GLU A 401 13.09 -8.15 17.71
CA GLU A 401 12.01 -7.14 17.81
C GLU A 401 12.36 -5.81 17.13
N ASP A 402 13.63 -5.41 17.17
CA ASP A 402 14.14 -4.17 16.56
C ASP A 402 14.13 -4.21 15.01
N GLU A 403 14.13 -5.40 14.41
CA GLU A 403 14.18 -5.61 12.96
C GLU A 403 12.80 -5.83 12.32
N ILE A 404 11.77 -6.15 13.13
CA ILE A 404 10.40 -6.42 12.66
C ILE A 404 9.84 -5.25 11.86
N ALA A 405 10.07 -4.02 12.31
CA ALA A 405 9.58 -2.84 11.61
C ALA A 405 10.16 -2.74 10.20
N ASP A 406 11.46 -2.99 10.04
CA ASP A 406 12.12 -2.92 8.74
C ASP A 406 11.70 -4.10 7.84
N HIS A 407 11.47 -5.28 8.43
CA HIS A 407 10.91 -6.44 7.72
C HIS A 407 9.52 -6.14 7.15
N LEU A 408 8.61 -5.62 7.97
CA LEU A 408 7.25 -5.29 7.56
C LEU A 408 7.20 -4.14 6.55
N GLU A 409 8.06 -3.13 6.69
CA GLU A 409 8.15 -2.03 5.74
C GLU A 409 8.57 -2.51 4.34
N ARG A 410 9.43 -3.53 4.25
CA ARG A 410 9.79 -4.17 2.97
C ARG A 410 8.63 -4.98 2.39
N SER A 411 7.91 -5.71 3.23
CA SER A 411 6.83 -6.60 2.82
C SER A 411 5.49 -5.88 2.51
N LYS A 412 5.30 -4.65 2.98
CA LYS A 412 4.00 -3.95 2.95
C LYS A 412 3.35 -3.85 1.56
N PHE A 413 4.13 -3.73 0.50
CA PHE A 413 3.62 -3.57 -0.86
C PHE A 413 2.83 -4.81 -1.33
N PHE A 414 3.20 -5.99 -0.84
CA PHE A 414 2.67 -7.28 -1.27
C PHE A 414 1.52 -7.79 -0.38
N LEU A 415 1.23 -7.07 0.70
CA LEU A 415 0.22 -7.45 1.69
C LEU A 415 -1.01 -6.57 1.60
N THR A 416 -2.15 -7.13 1.96
CA THR A 416 -3.40 -6.39 2.13
C THR A 416 -4.18 -6.92 3.34
N VAL A 417 -5.04 -6.08 3.92
CA VAL A 417 -5.98 -6.46 4.98
C VAL A 417 -7.41 -6.57 4.46
N VAL A 418 -7.65 -6.10 3.23
CA VAL A 418 -8.97 -6.06 2.61
C VAL A 418 -8.90 -6.80 1.29
N SER A 419 -9.84 -7.72 1.06
CA SER A 419 -10.02 -8.32 -0.26
C SER A 419 -11.30 -7.77 -0.89
N ARG A 420 -11.15 -6.98 -1.96
CA ARG A 420 -12.28 -6.47 -2.77
C ARG A 420 -12.05 -6.86 -4.21
N SER A 421 -12.60 -8.00 -4.61
CA SER A 421 -12.64 -8.41 -6.02
C SER A 421 -13.89 -7.82 -6.69
N PRO A 422 -13.85 -7.55 -8.01
CA PRO A 422 -15.05 -7.15 -8.75
C PRO A 422 -16.14 -8.22 -8.66
N GLU A 423 -17.41 -7.79 -8.54
CA GLU A 423 -18.59 -8.66 -8.57
C GLU A 423 -18.86 -9.29 -9.94
N THR A 424 -18.12 -8.84 -10.96
CA THR A 424 -18.23 -9.33 -12.35
C THR A 424 -17.03 -10.19 -12.72
N THR A 425 -17.29 -11.21 -13.53
CA THR A 425 -16.27 -11.99 -14.23
C THR A 425 -15.57 -11.11 -15.28
N PRO A 426 -14.41 -11.53 -15.80
CA PRO A 426 -13.79 -10.93 -16.99
C PRO A 426 -14.73 -10.74 -18.19
N PHE A 427 -15.81 -11.52 -18.30
CA PHE A 427 -16.83 -11.43 -19.35
C PHE A 427 -18.00 -10.48 -19.00
N ASN A 428 -17.87 -9.65 -17.97
CA ASN A 428 -18.94 -8.77 -17.47
C ASN A 428 -20.23 -9.49 -17.05
N THR A 429 -20.17 -10.80 -16.80
CA THR A 429 -21.25 -11.55 -16.15
C THR A 429 -21.11 -11.54 -14.62
N PRO A 430 -22.20 -11.67 -13.85
CA PRO A 430 -22.11 -11.77 -12.39
C PRO A 430 -21.25 -12.97 -11.96
N LYS A 431 -20.31 -12.76 -11.02
CA LYS A 431 -19.61 -13.86 -10.38
C LYS A 431 -20.59 -14.63 -9.48
N VAL A 432 -20.69 -15.93 -9.71
CA VAL A 432 -21.44 -16.82 -8.82
C VAL A 432 -20.45 -17.85 -8.27
N ALA A 433 -20.27 -17.87 -6.95
CA ALA A 433 -19.54 -18.94 -6.30
C ALA A 433 -20.44 -20.18 -6.24
N THR A 434 -20.15 -21.18 -7.07
CA THR A 434 -20.85 -22.47 -7.04
C THR A 434 -19.93 -23.55 -6.52
N TRP A 435 -20.34 -24.30 -5.51
CA TRP A 435 -19.70 -25.56 -5.15
C TRP A 435 -20.25 -26.65 -6.08
N PRO A 436 -19.41 -27.27 -6.94
CA PRO A 436 -19.86 -28.34 -7.83
C PRO A 436 -19.99 -29.66 -7.04
N ILE A 437 -20.90 -29.69 -6.08
CA ILE A 437 -21.27 -30.90 -5.34
C ILE A 437 -22.53 -31.52 -5.95
N TYR A 438 -22.65 -32.84 -5.84
CA TYR A 438 -23.82 -33.55 -6.33
C TYR A 438 -25.06 -33.14 -5.53
N ASN A 439 -26.12 -32.69 -6.20
CA ASN A 439 -27.35 -32.31 -5.51
C ASN A 439 -28.13 -33.56 -5.05
N ALA A 440 -27.86 -34.03 -3.84
CA ALA A 440 -28.61 -35.09 -3.15
C ALA A 440 -28.99 -34.59 -1.75
N GLU A 441 -30.11 -35.05 -1.20
CA GLU A 441 -30.56 -34.71 0.17
C GLU A 441 -30.37 -35.89 1.15
N PRO A 442 -30.31 -35.63 2.47
CA PRO A 442 -30.28 -36.68 3.49
C PRO A 442 -31.47 -37.64 3.34
N GLY A 443 -31.20 -38.86 2.87
CA GLY A 443 -32.22 -39.89 2.62
C GLY A 443 -32.24 -40.42 1.17
N ASP A 444 -31.60 -39.71 0.23
CA ASP A 444 -31.37 -40.26 -1.11
C ASP A 444 -30.30 -41.36 -1.06
N SER A 445 -30.55 -42.47 -1.77
CA SER A 445 -29.53 -43.49 -2.09
C SER A 445 -28.20 -42.89 -2.61
N LYS A 446 -28.27 -41.76 -3.32
CA LYS A 446 -27.13 -41.08 -3.90
C LYS A 446 -26.37 -40.22 -2.89
N TRP A 447 -27.00 -39.81 -1.80
CA TRP A 447 -26.35 -39.09 -0.69
C TRP A 447 -25.15 -39.85 -0.15
N MET A 448 -25.31 -41.16 0.04
CA MET A 448 -24.26 -41.99 0.63
C MET A 448 -23.18 -42.42 -0.37
N THR A 449 -23.43 -42.29 -1.67
CA THR A 449 -22.58 -42.85 -2.73
C THR A 449 -21.88 -41.80 -3.59
N HIS A 450 -22.48 -40.62 -3.76
CA HIS A 450 -21.98 -39.57 -4.64
C HIS A 450 -21.42 -38.36 -3.87
N LEU A 451 -21.74 -38.22 -2.58
CA LEU A 451 -21.18 -37.19 -1.72
C LEU A 451 -20.15 -37.81 -0.79
N THR A 452 -19.00 -37.17 -0.65
CA THR A 452 -17.99 -37.56 0.33
C THR A 452 -18.46 -37.18 1.75
N PRO A 453 -17.90 -37.77 2.81
CA PRO A 453 -18.18 -37.32 4.18
C PRO A 453 -17.91 -35.82 4.38
N PHE A 454 -16.96 -35.24 3.64
CA PHE A 454 -16.70 -33.80 3.64
C PHE A 454 -17.84 -33.01 2.99
N ASP A 455 -18.25 -33.39 1.77
CA ASP A 455 -19.35 -32.71 1.05
C ASP A 455 -20.63 -32.66 1.88
N ARG A 456 -20.92 -33.76 2.61
CA ARG A 456 -22.09 -33.86 3.49
C ARG A 456 -22.05 -32.92 4.70
N VAL A 457 -20.86 -32.50 5.13
CA VAL A 457 -20.67 -31.58 6.27
C VAL A 457 -20.78 -30.12 5.83
N ILE A 458 -20.36 -29.81 4.60
CA ILE A 458 -20.40 -28.44 4.05
C ILE A 458 -21.70 -28.11 3.30
N GLN A 459 -22.51 -29.12 2.99
CA GLN A 459 -23.80 -28.94 2.34
C GLN A 459 -24.82 -28.30 3.32
N PHE A 460 -25.31 -27.12 2.93
CA PHE A 460 -26.30 -26.33 3.68
C PHE A 460 -27.73 -26.84 3.48
#